data_AF-A0A453C339-F1
#
_entry.id   AF-A0A453C339-F1
#
_cell.length_a   1.000
_cell.length_b   1.000
_cell.length_c   1.000
_cell.angle_alpha   90.00
_cell.angle_beta   90.00
_cell.angle_gamma   90.00
#
_symmetry.space_group_name_H-M   'P 1'
#
loop_
_entity.id
_entity.type
_entity.pdbx_description
1 polymer ?
#
loop_
_entity_poly.entity_id
_entity_poly.type
_entity_poly.pdbx_seq_one_letter_code
_entity_poly.pdbx_strand_id
1 'polypeptide(L)'
;GTARTATSAPPRAPASNKKKKNTSRRVHADGPDARQTRMGSLAGGVGARRPRFLCLHGFRTSGEIMRKQVVGKWPAEVTASLDLVFADAPFPAEGKSDVDGIFDPPYYEWFQFDKGFTEYRNFDKCLAYIEELMIKEGPFDGLMGFSQVTGLGSPLP
;
A
#
# COMPACT_ATOMS: atom_id res chain seq x y z
N GLY A 1 4.56 -55.96 -0.78
CA GLY A 1 4.43 -54.84 0.17
C GLY A 1 3.19 -54.07 -0.19
N THR A 2 2.13 -54.19 0.61
CA THR A 2 0.84 -53.52 0.44
C THR A 2 0.84 -52.18 1.17
N ALA A 3 0.67 -51.06 0.47
CA ALA A 3 0.38 -49.76 1.10
C ALA A 3 -1.03 -49.33 0.71
N ARG A 4 -1.94 -49.35 1.70
CA ARG A 4 -3.34 -48.94 1.58
C ARG A 4 -3.42 -47.44 1.83
N THR A 5 -4.01 -46.72 0.89
CA THR A 5 -4.40 -45.32 1.00
C THR A 5 -5.59 -45.20 1.94
N ALA A 6 -5.47 -44.38 2.98
CA ALA A 6 -6.54 -44.10 3.93
C ALA A 6 -7.40 -42.93 3.44
N THR A 7 -8.69 -43.21 3.22
CA THR A 7 -9.74 -42.23 2.94
C THR A 7 -10.59 -42.10 4.20
N SER A 8 -10.69 -40.91 4.80
CA SER A 8 -11.69 -40.66 5.85
C SER A 8 -12.14 -39.19 5.90
N ALA A 9 -13.40 -38.98 5.52
CA ALA A 9 -14.34 -37.97 6.02
C ALA A 9 -15.60 -38.75 6.42
N PRO A 10 -16.47 -38.36 7.39
CA PRO A 10 -17.19 -37.07 7.49
C PRO A 10 -17.55 -36.74 8.99
N PRO A 11 -18.68 -36.12 9.44
CA PRO A 11 -19.66 -35.20 8.83
C PRO A 11 -19.97 -33.89 9.64
N ARG A 12 -20.82 -33.09 8.99
CA ARG A 12 -21.62 -31.89 9.31
C ARG A 12 -22.13 -31.63 10.75
N ALA A 13 -22.30 -30.32 11.04
CA ALA A 13 -22.89 -29.70 12.24
C ALA A 13 -24.37 -29.99 12.52
N PRO A 14 -24.85 -29.68 13.74
CA PRO A 14 -26.25 -29.33 13.99
C PRO A 14 -26.45 -27.86 14.43
N ALA A 15 -27.65 -27.35 14.13
CA ALA A 15 -28.15 -26.02 14.42
C ALA A 15 -29.02 -25.98 15.70
N SER A 16 -29.10 -24.77 16.29
CA SER A 16 -30.23 -24.13 17.01
C SER A 16 -31.02 -24.88 18.09
N ASN A 17 -31.17 -24.27 19.30
CA ASN A 17 -32.47 -23.68 19.72
C ASN A 17 -32.44 -22.94 21.09
N LYS A 18 -33.05 -21.75 21.08
CA LYS A 18 -33.97 -21.12 22.07
C LYS A 18 -33.78 -21.36 23.59
N LYS A 19 -33.72 -20.25 24.35
CA LYS A 19 -34.80 -19.92 25.32
C LYS A 19 -34.85 -18.43 25.70
N LYS A 20 -36.02 -17.84 25.49
CA LYS A 20 -36.46 -16.54 26.01
C LYS A 20 -36.44 -16.54 27.55
N LYS A 21 -36.07 -15.41 28.17
CA LYS A 21 -36.71 -14.92 29.39
C LYS A 21 -36.95 -13.42 29.26
N ASN A 22 -38.17 -13.05 29.60
CA ASN A 22 -38.79 -11.74 29.51
C ASN A 22 -39.21 -11.37 30.94
N THR A 23 -38.98 -10.12 31.37
CA THR A 23 -39.61 -9.37 32.49
C THR A 23 -38.65 -8.22 32.85
N SER A 24 -39.01 -6.99 33.22
CA SER A 24 -40.22 -6.18 33.24
C SER A 24 -39.77 -4.78 33.75
N ARG A 25 -40.21 -3.69 33.11
CA ARG A 25 -40.61 -2.34 33.64
C ARG A 25 -40.13 -1.95 35.06
N ARG A 26 -39.65 -0.73 35.38
CA ARG A 26 -40.05 0.68 35.08
C ARG A 26 -39.02 1.61 35.82
N VAL A 27 -38.54 2.71 35.24
CA VAL A 27 -38.85 4.17 35.47
C VAL A 27 -37.78 5.03 36.19
N HIS A 28 -37.46 6.13 35.50
CA HIS A 28 -37.07 7.50 35.91
C HIS A 28 -35.83 7.77 36.78
N ALA A 29 -34.90 8.60 36.26
CA ALA A 29 -34.64 9.96 36.76
C ALA A 29 -33.59 10.70 35.89
N ASP A 30 -33.83 12.00 35.69
CA ASP A 30 -33.05 12.98 34.93
C ASP A 30 -31.69 13.39 35.55
N GLY A 31 -30.75 13.79 34.67
CA GLY A 31 -29.70 14.79 34.94
C GLY A 31 -28.23 14.34 34.73
N PRO A 32 -27.28 15.24 34.45
CA PRO A 32 -27.33 16.45 33.61
C PRO A 32 -26.40 16.38 32.37
N ASP A 33 -26.64 17.32 31.47
CA ASP A 33 -25.89 17.75 30.28
C ASP A 33 -24.35 17.57 30.36
N ALA A 34 -23.85 16.49 29.76
CA ALA A 34 -22.45 16.40 29.36
C ALA A 34 -22.34 16.92 27.91
N ARG A 35 -22.22 18.24 27.76
CA ARG A 35 -21.56 18.84 26.59
C ARG A 35 -20.13 18.32 26.54
N GLN A 36 -19.97 17.14 25.94
CA GLN A 36 -18.67 16.64 25.57
C GLN A 36 -18.13 17.58 24.50
N THR A 37 -17.22 18.44 24.95
CA THR A 37 -16.30 19.25 24.16
C THR A 37 -15.92 18.47 22.91
N ARG A 38 -16.49 18.87 21.75
CA ARG A 38 -15.99 18.48 20.45
C ARG A 38 -14.57 19.02 20.39
N MET A 39 -13.62 18.15 20.71
CA MET A 39 -12.22 18.33 20.36
C MET A 39 -12.21 18.65 18.87
N GLY A 40 -11.67 19.82 18.52
CA GLY A 40 -11.70 20.37 17.17
C GLY A 40 -11.27 19.31 16.18
N SER A 41 -12.22 18.85 15.38
CA SER A 41 -11.92 18.10 14.18
C SER A 41 -11.10 19.06 13.31
N LEU A 42 -9.89 18.66 12.95
CA LEU A 42 -9.15 19.21 11.80
C LEU A 42 -9.89 18.83 10.49
N ALA A 43 -11.20 19.01 10.46
CA ALA A 43 -12.01 18.92 9.26
C ALA A 43 -11.68 20.15 8.44
N GLY A 44 -10.69 19.98 7.55
CA GLY A 44 -10.61 20.77 6.34
C GLY A 44 -12.01 20.87 5.71
N GLY A 45 -12.41 22.08 5.37
CA GLY A 45 -13.74 22.37 4.87
C GLY A 45 -14.16 21.49 3.70
N VAL A 46 -15.47 21.29 3.59
CA VAL A 46 -16.24 20.81 2.43
C VAL A 46 -15.38 20.19 1.31
N GLY A 47 -15.19 18.87 1.33
CA GLY A 47 -14.84 18.09 0.13
C GLY A 47 -13.36 18.04 -0.30
N ALA A 48 -12.39 18.36 0.57
CA ALA A 48 -10.98 18.14 0.23
C ALA A 48 -10.68 16.64 0.06
N ARG A 49 -10.44 16.21 -1.19
CA ARG A 49 -10.00 14.83 -1.49
C ARG A 49 -8.64 14.57 -0.86
N ARG A 50 -8.40 13.31 -0.47
CA ARG A 50 -7.09 12.86 0.05
C ARG A 50 -6.02 13.19 -1.00
N PRO A 51 -4.88 13.82 -0.61
CA PRO A 51 -3.76 14.02 -1.51
C PRO A 51 -3.32 12.67 -2.09
N ARG A 52 -3.18 12.61 -3.41
CA ARG A 52 -2.88 11.40 -4.16
C ARG A 52 -1.46 11.43 -4.70
N PHE A 53 -0.66 10.44 -4.32
CA PHE A 53 0.75 10.37 -4.72
C PHE A 53 1.02 9.13 -5.57
N LEU A 54 1.76 9.33 -6.66
CA LEU A 54 2.39 8.23 -7.40
C LEU A 54 3.70 7.86 -6.69
N CYS A 55 3.75 6.65 -6.15
CA CYS A 55 4.85 6.09 -5.38
C CYS A 55 5.73 5.23 -6.28
N LEU A 56 6.98 5.67 -6.47
CA LEU A 56 7.98 5.04 -7.32
C LEU A 56 9.05 4.38 -6.46
N HIS A 57 9.14 3.05 -6.54
CA HIS A 57 10.04 2.26 -5.70
C HIS A 57 11.53 2.50 -6.02
N GLY A 58 12.43 2.07 -5.12
CA GLY A 58 13.87 2.20 -5.31
C GLY A 58 14.50 1.13 -6.21
N PHE A 59 15.82 1.22 -6.43
CA PHE A 59 16.57 0.30 -7.27
C PHE A 59 16.36 -1.15 -6.88
N ARG A 60 16.02 -2.01 -7.85
CA ARG A 60 15.81 -3.45 -7.67
C ARG A 60 14.84 -3.78 -6.54
N THR A 61 13.76 -3.03 -6.42
CA THR A 61 12.63 -3.34 -5.53
C THR A 61 11.34 -3.40 -6.33
N SER A 62 10.18 -3.30 -5.68
CA SER A 62 8.87 -3.27 -6.34
C SER A 62 7.94 -2.32 -5.61
N GLY A 63 6.85 -1.94 -6.27
CA GLY A 63 5.77 -1.14 -5.68
C GLY A 63 5.22 -1.80 -4.42
N GLU A 64 5.06 -3.13 -4.42
CA GLU A 64 4.62 -3.88 -3.26
C GLU A 64 5.62 -3.84 -2.09
N ILE A 65 6.92 -3.85 -2.36
CA ILE A 65 7.94 -3.70 -1.32
C ILE A 65 7.88 -2.29 -0.73
N MET A 66 7.78 -1.25 -1.56
CA MET A 66 7.62 0.13 -1.10
C MET A 66 6.33 0.28 -0.28
N ARG A 67 5.22 -0.34 -0.70
CA ARG A 67 3.96 -0.35 0.04
C ARG A 67 4.12 -0.96 1.44
N LYS A 68 4.76 -2.13 1.54
CA LYS A 68 5.05 -2.78 2.83
C LYS A 68 5.90 -1.87 3.73
N GLN A 69 6.89 -1.20 3.16
CA GLN A 69 7.76 -0.29 3.91
C GLN A 69 7.01 0.95 4.40
N VAL A 70 6.19 1.58 3.56
CA VAL A 70 5.43 2.79 3.92
C VAL A 70 4.34 2.44 4.94
N VAL A 71 3.49 1.46 4.64
CA VAL A 71 2.38 1.06 5.53
C VAL A 71 2.88 0.44 6.82
N GLY A 72 4.02 -0.26 6.80
CA GLY A 72 4.60 -0.89 7.99
C GLY A 72 5.38 0.06 8.90
N LYS A 73 5.86 1.20 8.39
CA LYS A 73 6.69 2.14 9.18
C LYS A 73 5.97 3.41 9.58
N TRP A 74 4.99 3.85 8.80
CA TRP A 74 4.27 5.10 9.08
C TRP A 74 3.07 4.85 9.99
N PRO A 75 2.69 5.84 10.84
CA PRO A 75 1.44 5.75 11.59
C PRO A 75 0.24 5.54 10.67
N ALA A 76 -0.71 4.73 11.11
CA ALA A 76 -1.90 4.38 10.32
C ALA A 76 -2.73 5.63 9.97
N GLU A 77 -2.73 6.64 10.84
CA GLU A 77 -3.44 7.90 10.63
C GLU A 77 -2.86 8.68 9.43
N VAL A 78 -1.53 8.61 9.24
CA VAL A 78 -0.85 9.27 8.13
C VAL A 78 -1.23 8.57 6.82
N THR A 79 -1.10 7.25 6.74
CA THR A 79 -1.42 6.51 5.52
C THR A 79 -2.92 6.53 5.22
N ALA A 80 -3.79 6.57 6.24
CA ALA A 80 -5.23 6.77 6.07
C ALA A 80 -5.58 8.16 5.50
N SER A 81 -4.74 9.18 5.69
CA SER A 81 -4.96 10.52 5.12
C SER A 81 -4.50 10.68 3.66
N LEU A 82 -3.75 9.72 3.10
CA LEU A 82 -3.11 9.80 1.78
C LEU A 82 -3.60 8.72 0.81
N ASP A 83 -3.88 9.09 -0.44
CA ASP A 83 -4.10 8.12 -1.49
C ASP A 83 -2.75 7.77 -2.16
N LEU A 84 -2.26 6.55 -1.98
CA LEU A 84 -0.91 6.15 -2.41
C LEU A 84 -1.02 5.07 -3.49
N VAL A 85 -0.52 5.37 -4.68
CA VAL A 85 -0.49 4.45 -5.82
C VAL A 85 0.93 3.95 -6.01
N PHE A 86 1.19 2.68 -5.74
CA PHE A 86 2.52 2.09 -5.85
C PHE A 86 2.68 1.43 -7.22
N ALA A 87 3.56 2.00 -8.06
CA ALA A 87 3.82 1.48 -9.40
C ALA A 87 5.09 0.62 -9.42
N ASP A 88 5.06 -0.44 -10.22
CA ASP A 88 6.25 -1.21 -10.58
C ASP A 88 6.96 -0.56 -11.77
N ALA A 89 8.29 -0.60 -11.74
CA ALA A 89 9.10 -0.17 -12.86
C ALA A 89 8.98 -1.13 -14.06
N PRO A 90 9.16 -0.65 -15.30
CA PRO A 90 8.86 -1.44 -16.50
C PRO A 90 9.91 -2.50 -16.83
N PHE A 91 11.10 -2.45 -16.20
CA PHE A 91 12.19 -3.39 -16.50
C PHE A 91 12.44 -4.34 -15.33
N PRO A 92 12.51 -5.65 -15.56
CA PRO A 92 12.98 -6.59 -14.55
C PRO A 92 14.41 -6.26 -14.10
N ALA A 93 14.70 -6.50 -12.83
CA ALA A 93 16.05 -6.35 -12.29
C ALA A 93 17.04 -7.30 -12.96
N GLU A 94 18.19 -6.79 -13.41
CA GLU A 94 19.23 -7.58 -14.09
C GLU A 94 20.29 -8.14 -13.13
N GLY A 95 20.19 -7.84 -11.85
CA GLY A 95 21.15 -8.31 -10.85
C GLY A 95 20.56 -8.46 -9.47
N LYS A 96 21.44 -8.75 -8.50
CA LYS A 96 21.05 -8.96 -7.11
C LYS A 96 20.41 -7.69 -6.52
N SER A 97 19.34 -7.90 -5.77
CA SER A 97 18.74 -6.87 -4.94
C SER A 97 19.29 -6.90 -3.52
N ASP A 98 19.44 -5.74 -2.89
CA ASP A 98 19.85 -5.63 -1.49
C ASP A 98 18.74 -6.05 -0.51
N VAL A 99 17.50 -6.13 -0.99
CA VAL A 99 16.37 -6.63 -0.21
C VAL A 99 16.15 -8.14 -0.35
N ASP A 100 17.00 -8.82 -1.11
CA ASP A 100 16.93 -10.26 -1.31
C ASP A 100 17.13 -11.03 0.00
N GLY A 101 16.22 -11.95 0.30
CA GLY A 101 16.15 -12.66 1.59
C GLY A 101 15.42 -11.90 2.71
N ILE A 102 15.03 -10.63 2.49
CA ILE A 102 14.15 -9.87 3.39
C ILE A 102 12.75 -9.75 2.79
N PHE A 103 12.69 -9.48 1.49
CA PHE A 103 11.46 -9.45 0.69
C PHE A 103 11.58 -10.46 -0.44
N ASP A 104 10.45 -11.00 -0.89
CA ASP A 104 10.41 -11.92 -2.03
C ASP A 104 10.38 -11.13 -3.36
N PRO A 105 10.97 -11.67 -4.44
CA PRO A 105 10.82 -11.14 -5.81
C PRO A 105 9.35 -11.16 -6.28
N PRO A 106 8.99 -10.44 -7.36
CA PRO A 106 9.86 -9.82 -8.37
C PRO A 106 10.45 -8.46 -7.96
N TYR A 107 11.58 -8.13 -8.59
CA TYR A 107 12.28 -6.85 -8.48
C TYR A 107 12.38 -6.19 -9.85
N TYR A 108 12.31 -4.86 -9.84
CA TYR A 108 12.30 -4.05 -11.05
C TYR A 108 13.28 -2.88 -10.96
N GLU A 109 13.61 -2.33 -12.11
CA GLU A 109 14.48 -1.16 -12.29
C GLU A 109 13.79 -0.14 -13.21
N TRP A 110 13.83 1.13 -12.83
CA TRP A 110 13.25 2.23 -13.63
C TRP A 110 14.03 2.45 -14.92
N PHE A 111 15.35 2.42 -14.81
CA PHE A 111 16.30 2.42 -15.90
C PHE A 111 17.50 1.58 -15.47
N GLN A 112 18.23 1.04 -16.43
CA GLN A 112 19.32 0.10 -16.18
C GLN A 112 20.66 0.75 -16.43
N PHE A 113 21.71 0.17 -15.87
CA PHE A 113 23.08 0.59 -16.11
C PHE A 113 23.84 -0.49 -16.85
N ASP A 114 24.94 -0.13 -17.51
CA ASP A 114 25.96 -1.11 -17.84
C ASP A 114 26.72 -1.57 -16.58
N LYS A 115 27.51 -2.64 -16.67
CA LYS A 115 28.23 -3.20 -15.51
C LYS A 115 29.23 -2.20 -14.91
N GLY A 116 29.66 -1.19 -15.68
CA GLY A 116 30.53 -0.12 -15.21
C GLY A 116 29.81 1.08 -14.58
N PHE A 117 28.47 1.14 -14.59
CA PHE A 117 27.69 2.33 -14.24
C PHE A 117 28.09 3.60 -15.04
N THR A 118 28.59 3.38 -16.25
CA THR A 118 29.08 4.42 -17.18
C THR A 118 28.01 4.85 -18.18
N GLU A 119 27.05 3.99 -18.48
CA GLU A 119 25.97 4.29 -19.43
C GLU A 119 24.59 3.97 -18.85
N TYR A 120 23.67 4.92 -19.00
CA TYR A 120 22.24 4.74 -18.71
C TYR A 120 21.54 4.08 -19.91
N ARG A 121 20.84 2.98 -19.66
CA ARG A 121 19.97 2.32 -20.64
C ARG A 121 18.51 2.51 -20.26
N ASN A 122 17.68 2.70 -21.28
CA ASN A 122 16.22 2.81 -21.17
C ASN A 122 15.69 3.99 -20.33
N PHE A 123 16.51 5.00 -20.05
CA PHE A 123 16.09 6.20 -19.32
C PHE A 123 14.92 6.93 -19.98
N ASP A 124 14.97 7.16 -21.29
CA ASP A 124 13.87 7.83 -22.02
C ASP A 124 12.56 7.02 -21.95
N LYS A 125 12.67 5.69 -22.02
CA LYS A 125 11.51 4.79 -21.89
C LYS A 125 10.93 4.83 -20.48
N CYS A 126 11.77 4.96 -19.45
CA CYS A 126 11.33 5.17 -18.08
C CYS A 126 10.50 6.45 -17.95
N LEU A 127 11.01 7.57 -18.47
CA LEU A 127 10.32 8.85 -18.40
C LEU A 127 8.97 8.80 -19.13
N ALA A 128 8.95 8.25 -20.35
CA ALA A 128 7.72 8.07 -21.11
C ALA A 128 6.70 7.18 -20.38
N TYR A 129 7.15 6.11 -19.72
CA TYR A 129 6.27 5.24 -18.95
C TYR A 129 5.67 5.93 -17.72
N ILE A 130 6.47 6.72 -16.98
CA ILE A 130 5.97 7.49 -15.83
C ILE A 130 4.98 8.56 -16.29
N GLU A 131 5.27 9.26 -17.40
CA GLU A 131 4.34 10.21 -18.00
C GLU A 131 3.01 9.54 -18.38
N GLU A 132 3.07 8.37 -19.01
CA GLU A 132 1.88 7.60 -19.35
C GLU A 132 1.07 7.17 -18.11
N LEU A 133 1.73 6.76 -17.02
CA LEU A 133 1.07 6.49 -15.75
C LEU A 133 0.39 7.73 -15.18
N MET A 134 1.07 8.88 -15.22
CA MET A 134 0.51 10.15 -14.73
C MET A 134 -0.74 10.57 -15.53
N ILE A 135 -0.75 10.35 -16.84
CA ILE A 135 -1.90 10.63 -17.72
C ILE A 135 -3.05 9.65 -17.46
N LYS A 136 -2.77 8.35 -17.39
CA LYS A 136 -3.80 7.30 -17.31
C LYS A 136 -4.41 7.16 -15.92
N GLU A 137 -3.59 7.25 -14.88
CA GLU A 137 -4.00 6.97 -13.51
C GLU A 137 -4.19 8.23 -12.67
N GLY A 138 -3.80 9.40 -13.19
CA GLY A 138 -4.00 10.68 -12.54
C GLY A 138 -5.48 11.07 -12.37
N PRO A 139 -5.75 12.23 -11.76
CA PRO A 139 -4.78 13.23 -11.32
C PRO A 139 -4.01 12.82 -10.06
N PHE A 140 -2.71 13.13 -10.04
CA PHE A 140 -1.84 13.01 -8.88
C PHE A 140 -1.49 14.42 -8.35
N ASP A 141 -1.39 14.56 -7.04
CA ASP A 141 -0.95 15.79 -6.38
C ASP A 141 0.56 15.84 -6.16
N GLY A 142 1.25 14.72 -6.36
CA GLY A 142 2.69 14.66 -6.27
C GLY A 142 3.28 13.29 -6.57
N LEU A 143 4.61 13.25 -6.57
CA LEU A 143 5.41 12.04 -6.71
C LEU A 143 6.13 11.76 -5.39
N MET A 144 6.19 10.49 -5.01
CA MET A 144 6.97 10.01 -3.88
C MET A 144 7.95 8.95 -4.39
N GLY A 145 9.25 9.20 -4.31
CA GLY A 145 10.27 8.28 -4.81
C GLY A 145 11.32 7.93 -3.76
N PHE A 146 11.91 6.74 -3.86
CA PHE A 146 13.08 6.34 -3.08
C PHE A 146 14.33 6.16 -3.97
N SER A 147 15.45 6.74 -3.55
CA SER A 147 16.84 6.50 -3.99
C SER A 147 17.12 6.57 -5.51
N GLN A 148 16.67 5.59 -6.32
CA GLN A 148 16.89 5.56 -7.77
C GLN A 148 16.10 6.63 -8.52
N VAL A 149 14.88 6.89 -8.06
CA VAL A 149 13.94 7.82 -8.70
C VAL A 149 14.35 9.28 -8.46
N THR A 150 15.07 9.56 -7.36
CA THR A 150 15.60 10.90 -7.05
C THR A 150 16.56 11.42 -8.12
N GLY A 151 17.22 10.53 -8.88
CA GLY A 151 18.06 10.89 -10.02
C GLY A 151 17.27 11.38 -11.25
N LEU A 152 15.97 11.11 -11.35
CA LEU A 152 15.11 11.59 -12.45
C LEU A 152 14.82 13.10 -12.35
N GLY A 153 14.98 13.69 -11.17
CA GLY A 153 14.66 15.10 -10.89
C GLY A 153 15.84 16.06 -11.04
N SER A 154 17.04 15.58 -11.39
CA SER A 154 18.20 16.45 -11.61
C SER A 154 18.40 16.66 -13.10
N PRO A 155 18.28 17.89 -13.63
CA PRO A 155 18.82 18.17 -14.95
C PRO A 155 20.33 17.90 -14.89
N LEU A 156 20.83 17.07 -15.78
CA LEU A 156 22.28 16.94 -15.99
C LEU A 156 22.79 18.31 -16.50
N PRO A 157 23.93 18.82 -16.00
CA PRO A 157 24.54 20.05 -16.49
C PRO A 157 24.97 19.94 -17.96
#